data_AF-A0A1D6KD89-F1
#
_entry.id   AF-A0A1D6KD89-F1
#
_cell.length_a   1.000
_cell.length_b   1.000
_cell.length_c   1.000
_cell.angle_alpha   90.00
_cell.angle_beta   90.00
_cell.angle_gamma   90.00
#
_symmetry.space_group_name_H-M   'P 1'
#
loop_
_entity.id
_entity.type
_entity.pdbx_description
1 polymer ?
#
loop_
_entity_poly.entity_id
_entity_poly.type
_entity_poly.pdbx_seq_one_letter_code
_entity_poly.pdbx_strand_id
1 'polypeptide(L)'
;MDHFPRIPMYTALNAVQVGTQLISAATVIYALRNLSHASTTAVVLRPWFIALVAAGAIERLAGLALGVSMERDWVVLTVGASVFGLLLSKYHPVTCLKIASGLMICSFPVLVMLGQLINRVSCHALDSSRTATDESICADLLDVRRIVPNSLRAIKHGWNEYKQQTVLPASAATVFLNFNVALAPGAIMTALLMHRGTSPSIVGAFSGLCSIMGLVATFISSSLVKRVGILKAGAAGLIFQASLLSIALTVYWAGSISQTTPLLIFLASIALSRLGHMSYDVVGTQIVQTGVPASKANLIGGMEVSIASLAELVMLAMAIIANDVSHFGFLAILSVSSVAGAAWMFCRWLTNPTDEQRELFMVDPLYQVQAI
;
A
#
# COMPACT_ATOMS: atom_id res chain seq x y z
N MET A 1 3.79 -15.90 12.60
CA MET A 1 4.85 -16.06 11.57
C MET A 1 6.12 -16.66 12.16
N ASP A 2 6.39 -16.48 13.45
CA ASP A 2 7.63 -16.95 14.09
C ASP A 2 7.76 -18.47 14.29
N HIS A 3 6.66 -19.23 14.10
CA HIS A 3 6.60 -20.67 14.38
C HIS A 3 6.62 -21.58 13.13
N PHE A 4 6.53 -21.02 11.90
CA PHE A 4 6.53 -21.85 10.69
C PHE A 4 7.87 -21.77 9.95
N PRO A 5 8.36 -22.87 9.35
CA PRO A 5 9.53 -22.81 8.49
C PRO A 5 9.25 -21.86 7.32
N ARG A 6 10.17 -20.90 7.11
CA ARG A 6 9.91 -19.73 6.26
C ARG A 6 9.66 -20.09 4.80
N ILE A 7 10.22 -21.21 4.32
CA ILE A 7 10.18 -21.62 2.90
C ILE A 7 8.90 -22.32 2.47
N PRO A 8 8.39 -23.33 3.18
CA PRO A 8 7.08 -23.90 2.85
C PRO A 8 5.97 -22.86 3.02
N MET A 9 6.05 -21.98 4.02
CA MET A 9 5.13 -20.84 4.16
C MET A 9 5.25 -19.87 2.97
N TYR A 10 6.47 -19.49 2.58
CA TYR A 10 6.72 -18.66 1.40
C TYR A 10 6.17 -19.29 0.10
N THR A 11 6.37 -20.59 -0.10
CA THR A 11 5.88 -21.32 -1.27
C THR A 11 4.35 -21.37 -1.30
N ALA A 12 3.73 -21.68 -0.16
CA ALA A 12 2.28 -21.73 -0.02
C ALA A 12 1.65 -20.34 -0.24
N LEU A 13 2.20 -19.29 0.36
CA LEU A 13 1.70 -17.92 0.18
C LEU A 13 1.83 -17.45 -1.27
N ASN A 14 2.94 -17.74 -1.95
CA ASN A 14 3.10 -17.43 -3.37
C ASN A 14 2.11 -18.22 -4.24
N ALA A 15 1.87 -19.50 -3.94
CA ALA A 15 0.89 -20.31 -4.65
C ALA A 15 -0.53 -19.75 -4.49
N VAL A 16 -0.90 -19.34 -3.27
CA VAL A 16 -2.18 -18.70 -2.98
C VAL A 16 -2.30 -17.35 -3.70
N GLN A 17 -1.25 -16.52 -3.69
CA GLN A 17 -1.26 -15.23 -4.37
C GLN A 17 -1.40 -15.39 -5.89
N VAL A 18 -0.61 -16.27 -6.52
CA VAL A 18 -0.70 -16.53 -7.97
C VAL A 18 -2.06 -17.12 -8.34
N GLY A 19 -2.56 -18.08 -7.55
CA GLY A 19 -3.87 -18.69 -7.79
C GLY A 19 -5.02 -17.67 -7.74
N THR A 20 -5.01 -16.79 -6.75
CA THR A 20 -6.03 -15.73 -6.60
C THR A 20 -5.93 -14.65 -7.68
N GLN A 21 -4.73 -14.30 -8.13
CA GLN A 21 -4.52 -13.41 -9.27
C GLN A 21 -5.04 -14.02 -10.58
N LEU A 22 -4.83 -15.32 -10.81
CA LEU A 22 -5.37 -16.03 -11.98
C LEU A 22 -6.89 -16.12 -11.95
N ILE A 23 -7.49 -16.38 -10.79
CA ILE A 23 -8.95 -16.37 -10.62
C ILE A 23 -9.51 -14.97 -10.92
N SER A 24 -8.86 -13.92 -10.41
CA SER A 24 -9.24 -12.53 -10.65
C SER A 24 -9.16 -12.20 -12.15
N ALA A 25 -8.07 -12.59 -12.81
CA ALA A 25 -7.90 -12.40 -14.24
C ALA A 25 -8.98 -13.12 -15.07
N ALA A 26 -9.22 -14.40 -14.79
CA ALA A 26 -10.25 -15.19 -15.48
C ALA A 26 -11.65 -14.54 -15.32
N THR A 27 -11.95 -14.07 -14.11
CA THR A 27 -13.21 -13.41 -13.79
C THR A 27 -13.39 -12.08 -14.53
N VAL A 28 -12.33 -11.27 -14.63
CA VAL A 28 -12.33 -10.02 -15.40
C VAL A 28 -12.49 -10.29 -16.90
N ILE A 29 -11.84 -11.31 -17.46
CA ILE A 29 -12.02 -11.71 -18.87
C ILE A 29 -13.46 -12.15 -19.13
N TYR A 30 -14.04 -12.94 -18.22
CA TYR A 30 -15.44 -13.36 -18.30
C TYR A 30 -16.37 -12.15 -18.28
N ALA A 31 -16.14 -11.21 -17.37
CA ALA A 31 -16.93 -9.98 -17.28
C ALA A 31 -16.85 -9.15 -18.57
N LEU A 32 -15.64 -8.90 -19.08
CA LEU A 32 -15.42 -8.13 -20.31
C LEU A 32 -16.04 -8.76 -21.57
N ARG A 33 -16.20 -10.09 -21.60
CA ARG A 33 -16.82 -10.79 -22.73
C ARG A 33 -18.35 -10.83 -22.66
N ASN A 34 -18.91 -10.93 -21.46
CA ASN A 34 -20.33 -11.19 -21.26
C ASN A 34 -21.16 -9.96 -20.86
N LEU A 35 -20.52 -8.84 -20.50
CA LEU A 35 -21.20 -7.60 -20.07
C LEU A 35 -20.92 -6.46 -21.04
N SER A 36 -21.59 -6.47 -22.19
CA SER A 36 -21.54 -5.34 -23.13
C SER A 36 -22.40 -4.15 -22.69
N HIS A 37 -23.47 -4.38 -21.90
CA HIS A 37 -24.39 -3.34 -21.44
C HIS A 37 -25.08 -3.76 -20.12
N ALA A 38 -24.42 -3.57 -18.97
CA ALA A 38 -25.04 -3.79 -17.67
C ALA A 38 -24.84 -2.59 -16.75
N SER A 39 -25.92 -2.19 -16.06
CA SER A 39 -25.90 -1.17 -15.02
C SER A 39 -24.99 -1.57 -13.86
N THR A 40 -24.21 -0.62 -13.33
CA THR A 40 -23.19 -0.80 -12.26
C THR A 40 -23.74 -1.51 -11.02
N THR A 41 -25.00 -1.26 -10.66
CA THR A 41 -25.67 -1.89 -9.51
C THR A 41 -26.01 -3.37 -9.73
N ALA A 42 -26.32 -3.75 -10.98
CA ALA A 42 -26.58 -5.14 -11.35
C ALA A 42 -25.31 -5.98 -11.47
N VAL A 43 -24.14 -5.34 -11.49
CA VAL A 43 -22.82 -5.98 -11.57
C VAL A 43 -22.30 -6.35 -10.18
N VAL A 44 -22.47 -5.46 -9.18
CA VAL A 44 -21.99 -5.67 -7.79
C VAL A 44 -22.67 -6.87 -7.11
N LEU A 45 -23.92 -7.15 -7.45
CA LEU A 45 -24.71 -8.25 -6.87
C LEU A 45 -24.43 -9.62 -7.53
N ARG A 46 -23.58 -9.70 -8.56
CA ARG A 46 -23.33 -10.98 -9.24
C ARG A 46 -22.34 -11.85 -8.45
N PRO A 47 -22.54 -13.18 -8.43
CA PRO A 47 -21.68 -14.09 -7.66
C PRO A 47 -20.21 -14.04 -8.10
N TRP A 48 -19.94 -13.77 -9.38
CA TRP A 48 -18.56 -13.62 -9.87
C TRP A 48 -17.88 -12.36 -9.33
N PHE A 49 -18.62 -11.28 -9.03
CA PHE A 49 -18.06 -10.07 -8.42
C PHE A 49 -17.65 -10.33 -6.98
N ILE A 50 -18.47 -11.08 -6.22
CA ILE A 50 -18.14 -11.53 -4.86
C ILE A 50 -16.87 -12.39 -4.88
N ALA A 51 -16.76 -13.32 -5.83
CA ALA A 51 -15.56 -14.14 -6.00
C ALA A 51 -14.32 -13.28 -6.35
N LEU A 52 -14.47 -12.25 -7.17
CA LEU A 52 -13.40 -11.29 -7.50
C LEU A 52 -12.94 -10.50 -6.27
N VAL A 53 -13.87 -10.01 -5.45
CA VAL A 53 -13.56 -9.28 -4.21
C VAL A 53 -12.86 -10.20 -3.21
N ALA A 54 -13.35 -11.43 -3.03
CA ALA A 54 -12.74 -12.40 -2.14
C ALA A 54 -11.33 -12.80 -2.61
N ALA A 55 -11.14 -13.05 -3.92
CA ALA A 55 -9.84 -13.35 -4.50
C ALA A 55 -8.87 -12.17 -4.31
N GLY A 56 -9.30 -10.93 -4.55
CA GLY A 56 -8.48 -9.73 -4.32
C GLY A 56 -8.12 -9.51 -2.85
N ALA A 57 -9.03 -9.81 -1.92
CA ALA A 57 -8.74 -9.73 -0.48
C ALA A 57 -7.69 -10.77 -0.06
N ILE A 58 -7.82 -12.02 -0.54
CA ILE A 58 -6.86 -13.08 -0.26
C ILE A 58 -5.50 -12.76 -0.91
N GLU A 59 -5.49 -12.25 -2.14
CA GLU A 59 -4.26 -11.79 -2.82
C GLU A 59 -3.54 -10.73 -1.98
N ARG A 60 -4.26 -9.70 -1.52
CA ARG A 60 -3.67 -8.62 -0.72
C ARG A 60 -3.13 -9.13 0.60
N LEU A 61 -3.87 -10.02 1.27
CA LEU A 61 -3.41 -10.63 2.53
C LEU A 61 -2.15 -11.49 2.32
N ALA A 62 -2.13 -12.33 1.28
CA ALA A 62 -0.98 -13.15 0.93
C ALA A 62 0.23 -12.27 0.55
N GLY A 63 -0.01 -11.20 -0.23
CA GLY A 63 1.02 -10.24 -0.63
C GLY A 63 1.63 -9.47 0.54
N LEU A 64 0.81 -9.08 1.53
CA LEU A 64 1.29 -8.47 2.78
C LEU A 64 2.13 -9.46 3.59
N ALA A 65 1.66 -10.69 3.77
CA ALA A 65 2.42 -11.74 4.47
C ALA A 65 3.74 -12.07 3.77
N LEU A 66 3.75 -12.07 2.43
CA LEU A 66 4.97 -12.24 1.63
C LEU A 66 5.91 -11.06 1.78
N GLY A 67 5.42 -9.82 1.82
CA GLY A 67 6.24 -8.63 2.05
C GLY A 67 6.92 -8.63 3.42
N VAL A 68 6.24 -9.15 4.46
CA VAL A 68 6.84 -9.35 5.79
C VAL A 68 7.86 -10.49 5.78
N SER A 69 7.62 -11.54 4.98
CA SER A 69 8.50 -12.72 4.90
C SER A 69 9.76 -12.48 4.06
N MET A 70 9.64 -11.69 3.00
CA MET A 70 10.69 -11.36 2.04
C MET A 70 10.48 -9.92 1.57
N GLU A 71 11.49 -9.08 1.75
CA GLU A 71 11.47 -7.71 1.24
C GLU A 71 11.36 -7.76 -0.30
N ARG A 72 10.25 -7.24 -0.84
CA ARG A 72 10.02 -7.25 -2.29
C ARG A 72 10.83 -6.13 -2.92
N ASP A 73 11.55 -6.46 -3.99
CA ASP A 73 12.24 -5.45 -4.79
C ASP A 73 11.21 -4.52 -5.44
N TRP A 74 11.15 -3.29 -4.92
CA TRP A 74 10.23 -2.25 -5.38
C TRP A 74 10.40 -1.96 -6.87
N VAL A 75 11.60 -2.14 -7.41
CA VAL A 75 11.89 -1.92 -8.83
C VAL A 75 11.09 -2.89 -9.69
N VAL A 76 11.10 -4.18 -9.36
CA VAL A 76 10.40 -5.22 -10.14
C VAL A 76 8.88 -5.00 -10.10
N LEU A 77 8.33 -4.65 -8.94
CA LEU A 77 6.91 -4.34 -8.79
C LEU A 77 6.51 -3.13 -9.67
N THR A 78 7.33 -2.09 -9.63
CA THR A 78 7.09 -0.82 -10.31
C THR A 78 7.24 -0.94 -11.83
N VAL A 79 8.27 -1.66 -12.30
CA VAL A 79 8.50 -1.96 -13.71
C VAL A 79 7.36 -2.82 -14.26
N GLY A 80 6.93 -3.85 -13.51
CA GLY A 80 5.83 -4.72 -13.91
C GLY A 80 4.52 -3.96 -14.15
N ALA A 81 4.13 -3.07 -13.22
CA ALA A 81 2.93 -2.23 -13.36
C ALA A 81 3.04 -1.28 -14.57
N SER A 82 4.21 -0.69 -14.80
CA SER A 82 4.45 0.25 -15.89
C SER A 82 4.40 -0.43 -17.27
N VAL A 83 5.01 -1.62 -17.39
CA VAL A 83 4.96 -2.45 -18.60
C VAL A 83 3.52 -2.90 -18.89
N PHE A 84 2.78 -3.30 -17.86
CA PHE A 84 1.36 -3.66 -18.01
C PHE A 84 0.50 -2.48 -18.48
N GLY A 85 0.73 -1.28 -17.95
CA GLY A 85 0.06 -0.06 -18.41
C GLY A 85 0.35 0.27 -19.87
N LEU A 86 1.60 0.10 -20.33
CA LEU A 86 1.96 0.28 -21.74
C LEU A 86 1.30 -0.77 -22.65
N LEU A 87 1.19 -2.02 -22.19
CA LEU A 87 0.49 -3.07 -22.91
C LEU A 87 -0.99 -2.72 -23.10
N LEU A 88 -1.65 -2.21 -22.05
CA LEU A 88 -3.05 -1.76 -22.13
C LEU A 88 -3.25 -0.60 -23.12
N SER A 89 -2.23 0.22 -23.36
CA SER A 89 -2.31 1.31 -24.34
C SER A 89 -2.25 0.83 -25.79
N LYS A 90 -1.71 -0.37 -26.07
CA LYS A 90 -1.51 -0.87 -27.44
C LYS A 90 -2.41 -2.06 -27.79
N TYR A 91 -2.82 -2.84 -26.79
CA TYR A 91 -3.53 -4.10 -27.00
C TYR A 91 -4.87 -4.09 -26.26
N HIS A 92 -5.80 -4.92 -26.75
CA HIS A 92 -7.09 -5.12 -26.10
C HIS A 92 -6.88 -5.66 -24.66
N PRO A 93 -7.63 -5.17 -23.63
CA PRO A 93 -7.42 -5.55 -22.22
C PRO A 93 -7.39 -7.06 -21.98
N VAL A 94 -8.24 -7.81 -22.69
CA VAL A 94 -8.28 -9.29 -22.65
C VAL A 94 -6.95 -9.91 -23.10
N THR A 95 -6.30 -9.36 -24.13
CA THR A 95 -5.00 -9.84 -24.61
C THR A 95 -3.91 -9.54 -23.59
N CYS A 96 -3.90 -8.33 -23.01
CA CYS A 96 -2.98 -7.96 -21.94
C CYS A 96 -3.11 -8.90 -20.74
N LEU A 97 -4.34 -9.21 -20.34
CA LEU A 97 -4.60 -10.07 -19.19
C LEU A 97 -4.21 -11.53 -19.44
N LYS A 98 -4.36 -12.03 -20.67
CA LYS A 98 -3.83 -13.34 -21.09
C LYS A 98 -2.31 -13.38 -21.02
N ILE A 99 -1.63 -12.35 -21.52
CA ILE A 99 -0.16 -12.24 -21.47
C ILE A 99 0.31 -12.21 -20.01
N ALA A 100 -0.30 -11.38 -19.16
CA ALA A 100 0.02 -11.31 -17.74
C ALA A 100 -0.21 -12.64 -17.02
N SER A 101 -1.33 -13.32 -17.31
CA SER A 101 -1.62 -14.65 -16.76
C SER A 101 -0.57 -15.69 -17.17
N GLY A 102 -0.16 -15.69 -18.44
CA GLY A 102 0.92 -16.54 -18.92
C GLY A 102 2.25 -16.26 -18.22
N LEU A 103 2.60 -14.98 -18.05
CA LEU A 103 3.82 -14.58 -17.35
C LEU A 103 3.82 -15.03 -15.88
N MET A 104 2.70 -14.87 -15.17
CA MET A 104 2.55 -15.31 -13.78
C MET A 104 2.75 -16.82 -13.65
N ILE A 105 2.11 -17.63 -14.52
CA ILE A 105 2.26 -19.09 -14.54
C ILE A 105 3.71 -19.50 -14.80
N CYS A 106 4.40 -18.84 -15.74
CA CYS A 106 5.79 -19.12 -16.05
C CYS A 106 6.76 -18.67 -14.94
N SER A 107 6.48 -17.55 -14.27
CA SER A 107 7.34 -17.00 -13.22
C SER A 107 7.25 -17.77 -11.90
N PHE A 108 6.10 -18.37 -11.58
CA PHE A 108 5.89 -19.11 -10.34
C PHE A 108 6.90 -20.24 -10.09
N PRO A 109 7.13 -21.20 -11.02
CA PRO A 109 8.12 -22.26 -10.81
C PRO A 109 9.54 -21.71 -10.69
N VAL A 110 9.87 -20.63 -11.41
CA VAL A 110 11.17 -19.95 -11.30
C VAL A 110 11.35 -19.37 -9.89
N LEU A 111 10.31 -18.72 -9.35
CA LEU A 111 10.34 -18.15 -8.01
C LEU A 111 10.51 -19.22 -6.92
N VAL A 112 9.85 -20.37 -7.07
CA VAL A 112 10.00 -21.53 -6.16
C VAL A 112 11.41 -22.11 -6.25
N MET A 113 11.94 -22.32 -7.45
CA MET A 113 13.31 -22.81 -7.66
C MET A 113 14.34 -21.87 -7.06
N LEU A 114 14.18 -20.56 -7.26
CA LEU A 114 15.08 -19.55 -6.70
C LEU A 114 15.00 -19.50 -5.17
N GLY A 115 13.80 -19.60 -4.60
CA GLY A 115 13.60 -19.69 -3.15
C GLY A 115 14.30 -20.93 -2.54
N GLN A 116 14.21 -22.07 -3.20
CA GLN A 116 14.92 -23.29 -2.80
C GLN A 116 16.45 -23.15 -2.93
N LEU A 117 16.92 -22.48 -3.98
CA LEU A 117 18.33 -22.20 -4.18
C LEU A 117 18.88 -21.29 -3.07
N ILE A 118 18.15 -20.23 -2.72
CA ILE A 118 18.49 -19.32 -1.61
C ILE A 118 18.58 -20.11 -0.30
N ASN A 119 17.65 -21.04 -0.04
CA ASN A 119 17.73 -21.89 1.16
C ASN A 119 18.98 -22.76 1.19
N ARG A 120 19.30 -23.41 0.06
CA ARG A 120 20.48 -24.26 -0.06
C ARG A 120 21.77 -23.48 0.18
N VAL A 121 21.88 -22.27 -0.39
CA VAL A 121 23.03 -21.37 -0.19
C VAL A 121 23.10 -20.85 1.25
N SER A 122 21.96 -20.66 1.91
CA SER A 122 21.87 -20.20 3.31
C SER A 122 22.04 -21.32 4.34
N CYS A 123 22.58 -22.49 3.95
CA CYS A 123 22.80 -23.64 4.84
C CYS A 123 21.55 -24.08 5.64
N HIS A 124 20.35 -24.00 5.05
CA HIS A 124 19.08 -24.33 5.73
C HIS A 124 18.77 -23.47 6.97
N ALA A 125 19.40 -22.29 7.13
CA ALA A 125 19.16 -21.39 8.26
C ALA A 125 17.66 -20.97 8.38
N LEU A 126 16.91 -21.01 7.28
CA LEU A 126 15.49 -20.67 7.22
C LEU A 126 14.54 -21.82 7.67
N ASP A 127 15.07 -23.03 7.86
CA ASP A 127 14.33 -24.21 8.36
C ASP A 127 14.46 -24.40 9.89
N SER A 128 15.30 -23.58 10.56
CA SER A 128 15.73 -23.80 11.95
C SER A 128 14.71 -23.44 13.04
N SER A 129 13.41 -23.26 12.74
CA SER A 129 12.38 -23.01 13.78
C SER A 129 11.56 -24.23 14.19
N ARG A 130 11.89 -25.44 13.70
CA ARG A 130 11.22 -26.68 14.12
C ARG A 130 11.59 -27.06 15.57
N THR A 131 10.86 -26.55 16.55
CA THR A 131 10.67 -27.28 17.82
C THR A 131 9.55 -28.28 17.64
N ALA A 132 9.73 -29.51 18.14
CA ALA A 132 8.89 -30.69 17.92
C ALA A 132 7.45 -30.62 18.49
N THR A 133 6.93 -29.43 18.75
CA THR A 133 5.63 -29.17 19.40
C THR A 133 4.52 -28.83 18.40
N ASP A 134 4.82 -28.73 17.10
CA ASP A 134 3.88 -28.23 16.08
C ASP A 134 2.93 -29.28 15.48
N GLU A 135 3.16 -30.57 15.73
CA GLU A 135 2.23 -31.62 15.28
C GLU A 135 0.86 -31.53 15.97
N SER A 136 0.79 -30.91 17.15
CA SER A 136 -0.47 -30.70 17.88
C SER A 136 -1.24 -29.45 17.42
N ILE A 137 -0.62 -28.49 16.72
CA ILE A 137 -1.27 -27.25 16.29
C ILE A 137 -2.13 -27.47 15.03
N CYS A 138 -1.73 -28.39 14.15
CA CYS A 138 -2.54 -28.80 12.99
C CYS A 138 -3.85 -29.52 13.40
N ALA A 139 -3.88 -30.18 14.57
CA ALA A 139 -5.10 -30.80 15.09
C ALA A 139 -6.07 -29.79 15.71
N ASP A 140 -5.57 -28.68 16.26
CA ASP A 140 -6.37 -27.65 16.95
C ASP A 140 -6.98 -26.61 15.97
N LEU A 141 -6.50 -26.56 14.72
CA LEU A 141 -6.99 -25.68 13.64
C LEU A 141 -8.39 -26.03 13.11
N LEU A 142 -8.92 -27.21 13.45
CA LEU A 142 -10.28 -27.64 13.05
C LEU A 142 -11.38 -27.15 14.01
N ASP A 143 -11.05 -26.55 15.16
CA ASP A 143 -12.05 -26.03 16.11
C ASP A 143 -12.37 -24.55 15.83
N VAL A 144 -13.03 -24.31 14.69
CA VAL A 144 -13.44 -22.98 14.18
C VAL A 144 -14.17 -22.14 15.25
N ARG A 145 -14.82 -22.78 16.22
CA ARG A 145 -15.59 -22.14 17.30
C ARG A 145 -14.71 -21.45 18.36
N ARG A 146 -13.47 -21.90 18.58
CA ARG A 146 -12.51 -21.28 19.52
C ARG A 146 -11.64 -20.21 18.89
N ILE A 147 -11.50 -20.21 17.56
CA ILE A 147 -10.68 -19.25 16.81
C ILE A 147 -11.22 -17.83 16.96
N VAL A 148 -12.52 -17.62 16.75
CA VAL A 148 -13.14 -16.28 16.80
C VAL A 148 -12.92 -15.55 18.14
N PRO A 149 -13.27 -16.12 19.32
CA PRO A 149 -13.06 -15.43 20.59
C PRO A 149 -11.58 -15.21 20.92
N ASN A 150 -10.69 -16.13 20.53
CA ASN A 150 -9.26 -16.00 20.75
C ASN A 150 -8.64 -14.91 19.87
N SER A 151 -9.01 -14.84 18.60
CA SER A 151 -8.61 -13.77 17.69
C SER A 151 -9.10 -12.40 18.17
N LEU A 152 -10.35 -12.32 18.67
CA LEU A 152 -10.92 -11.05 19.13
C LEU A 152 -10.21 -10.53 20.40
N ARG A 153 -9.81 -11.44 21.31
CA ARG A 153 -8.96 -11.09 22.46
C ARG A 153 -7.57 -10.63 22.01
N ALA A 154 -6.96 -11.31 21.05
CA ALA A 154 -5.65 -10.92 20.50
C ALA A 154 -5.70 -9.54 19.84
N ILE A 155 -6.74 -9.23 19.07
CA ILE A 155 -6.96 -7.91 18.45
C ILE A 155 -7.16 -6.85 19.54
N LYS A 156 -7.97 -7.13 20.56
CA LYS A 156 -8.20 -6.19 21.68
C LYS A 156 -6.89 -5.89 22.43
N HIS A 157 -6.08 -6.92 22.66
CA HIS A 157 -4.76 -6.77 23.27
C HIS A 157 -3.82 -5.95 22.38
N GLY A 158 -3.71 -6.29 21.08
CA GLY A 158 -2.89 -5.55 20.12
C GLY A 158 -3.28 -4.08 20.00
N TRP A 159 -4.58 -3.79 20.03
CA TRP A 159 -5.09 -2.41 20.02
C TRP A 159 -4.71 -1.62 21.26
N ASN A 160 -4.78 -2.25 22.44
CA ASN A 160 -4.38 -1.60 23.68
C ASN A 160 -2.88 -1.29 23.70
N GLU A 161 -2.05 -2.23 23.25
CA GLU A 161 -0.60 -2.06 23.11
C GLU A 161 -0.24 -1.00 22.05
N TYR A 162 -0.97 -0.95 20.94
CA TYR A 162 -0.77 0.03 19.87
C TYR A 162 -1.05 1.46 20.34
N LYS A 163 -2.14 1.67 21.10
CA LYS A 163 -2.50 2.98 21.65
C LYS A 163 -1.49 3.54 22.65
N GLN A 164 -0.77 2.66 23.34
CA GLN A 164 0.21 3.05 24.36
C GLN A 164 1.58 3.43 23.76
N GLN A 165 1.76 3.30 22.44
CA GLN A 165 3.04 3.63 21.81
C GLN A 165 3.25 5.14 21.68
N THR A 166 4.47 5.60 21.98
CA THR A 166 4.90 6.99 21.79
C THR A 166 4.98 7.41 20.32
N VAL A 167 5.24 6.45 19.43
CA VAL A 167 5.30 6.64 17.97
C VAL A 167 3.93 6.53 17.28
N LEU A 168 2.83 6.47 18.06
CA LEU A 168 1.47 6.40 17.55
C LEU A 168 1.16 7.49 16.51
N PRO A 169 1.56 8.78 16.67
CA PRO A 169 1.25 9.81 15.68
C PRO A 169 1.93 9.60 14.33
N ALA A 170 3.11 8.98 14.29
CA ALA A 170 3.78 8.64 13.04
C ALA A 170 3.01 7.52 12.29
N SER A 171 2.62 6.48 13.01
CA SER A 171 1.81 5.37 12.49
C SER A 171 0.41 5.84 12.05
N ALA A 172 -0.22 6.70 12.86
CA ALA A 172 -1.52 7.29 12.52
C ALA A 172 -1.43 8.17 11.27
N ALA A 173 -0.34 8.91 11.05
CA ALA A 173 -0.16 9.68 9.83
C ALA A 173 -0.11 8.77 8.59
N THR A 174 0.52 7.59 8.66
CA THR A 174 0.44 6.55 7.61
C THR A 174 -1.00 6.12 7.35
N VAL A 175 -1.81 5.92 8.40
CA VAL A 175 -3.24 5.58 8.24
C VAL A 175 -4.00 6.71 7.52
N PHE A 176 -3.78 7.98 7.89
CA PHE A 176 -4.39 9.12 7.20
C PHE A 176 -3.93 9.24 5.74
N LEU A 177 -2.68 8.91 5.43
CA LEU A 177 -2.19 8.85 4.05
C LEU A 177 -2.93 7.78 3.23
N ASN A 178 -3.29 6.64 3.83
CA ASN A 178 -4.05 5.59 3.15
C ASN A 178 -5.51 5.97 2.85
N PHE A 179 -6.04 7.06 3.40
CA PHE A 179 -7.31 7.64 2.94
C PHE A 179 -7.14 8.44 1.63
N ASN A 180 -5.92 8.78 1.20
CA ASN A 180 -5.68 9.45 -0.07
C ASN A 180 -5.66 8.44 -1.24
N VAL A 181 -6.81 7.82 -1.50
CA VAL A 181 -6.94 6.85 -2.61
C VAL A 181 -7.48 7.53 -3.88
N ALA A 182 -8.20 8.67 -3.74
CA ALA A 182 -8.77 9.36 -4.90
C ALA A 182 -7.72 10.12 -5.74
N LEU A 183 -6.74 10.79 -5.10
CA LEU A 183 -5.63 11.46 -5.78
C LEU A 183 -4.33 10.64 -5.77
N ALA A 184 -4.42 9.32 -5.62
CA ALA A 184 -3.29 8.44 -5.82
C ALA A 184 -3.31 7.82 -7.23
N PRO A 185 -2.14 7.46 -7.80
CA PRO A 185 -2.10 6.61 -8.98
C PRO A 185 -2.75 5.27 -8.65
N GLY A 186 -3.98 5.08 -9.11
CA GLY A 186 -4.81 3.94 -8.75
C GLY A 186 -6.03 3.81 -9.67
N ALA A 187 -6.88 2.84 -9.36
CA ALA A 187 -8.06 2.51 -10.18
C ALA A 187 -9.03 3.69 -10.32
N ILE A 188 -9.26 4.46 -9.26
CA ILE A 188 -10.20 5.60 -9.26
C ILE A 188 -9.69 6.74 -10.15
N MET A 189 -8.42 7.14 -9.98
CA MET A 189 -7.80 8.17 -10.84
C MET A 189 -7.78 7.74 -12.30
N THR A 190 -7.42 6.47 -12.56
CA THR A 190 -7.42 5.92 -13.92
C THR A 190 -8.81 5.93 -14.53
N ALA A 191 -9.83 5.53 -13.77
CA ALA A 191 -11.22 5.55 -14.21
C ALA A 191 -11.71 6.97 -14.51
N LEU A 192 -11.34 7.97 -13.69
CA LEU A 192 -11.64 9.38 -13.95
C LEU A 192 -11.04 9.85 -15.28
N LEU A 193 -9.75 9.56 -15.51
CA LEU A 193 -9.05 9.99 -16.73
C LEU A 193 -9.65 9.34 -17.97
N MET A 194 -10.00 8.06 -17.89
CA MET A 194 -10.65 7.32 -18.98
C MET A 194 -12.06 7.85 -19.25
N HIS A 195 -12.87 8.10 -18.22
CA HIS A 195 -14.21 8.68 -18.38
C HIS A 195 -14.16 10.08 -19.01
N ARG A 196 -13.10 10.86 -18.76
CA ARG A 196 -12.86 12.17 -19.37
C ARG A 196 -12.32 12.09 -20.80
N GLY A 197 -12.12 10.91 -21.37
CA GLY A 197 -11.63 10.72 -22.73
C GLY A 197 -10.12 10.97 -22.89
N THR A 198 -9.35 10.92 -21.79
CA THR A 198 -7.90 11.09 -21.84
C THR A 198 -7.27 9.94 -22.61
N SER A 199 -6.28 10.22 -23.47
CA SER A 199 -5.63 9.15 -24.23
C SER A 199 -4.95 8.14 -23.28
N PRO A 200 -5.04 6.82 -23.56
CA PRO A 200 -4.37 5.80 -22.75
C PRO A 200 -2.86 6.01 -22.61
N SER A 201 -2.23 6.66 -23.59
CA SER A 201 -0.82 7.03 -23.55
C SER A 201 -0.48 8.01 -22.43
N ILE A 202 -1.33 9.02 -22.16
CA ILE A 202 -1.11 9.99 -21.08
C ILE A 202 -1.31 9.30 -19.72
N VAL A 203 -2.30 8.43 -19.60
CA VAL A 203 -2.54 7.63 -18.38
C VAL A 203 -1.36 6.70 -18.08
N GLY A 204 -0.82 6.04 -19.11
CA GLY A 204 0.40 5.24 -19.01
C GLY A 204 1.63 6.06 -18.64
N ALA A 205 1.82 7.23 -19.26
CA ALA A 205 2.90 8.15 -18.95
C ALA A 205 2.83 8.69 -17.51
N PHE A 206 1.64 9.06 -17.04
CA PHE A 206 1.40 9.47 -15.65
C PHE A 206 1.78 8.37 -14.66
N SER A 207 1.37 7.13 -14.95
CA SER A 207 1.71 5.96 -14.11
C SER A 207 3.22 5.71 -14.08
N GLY A 208 3.88 5.77 -15.25
CA GLY A 208 5.34 5.65 -15.36
C GLY A 208 6.09 6.78 -14.64
N LEU A 209 5.57 8.00 -14.66
CA LEU A 209 6.15 9.12 -13.94
C LEU A 209 6.02 8.94 -12.42
N CYS A 210 4.85 8.50 -11.93
CA CYS A 210 4.64 8.18 -10.52
C CYS A 210 5.61 7.10 -10.02
N SER A 211 5.85 6.08 -10.85
CA SER A 211 6.82 5.01 -10.63
C SER A 211 8.26 5.54 -10.46
N ILE A 212 8.71 6.40 -11.38
CA ILE A 212 10.05 7.01 -11.32
C ILE A 212 10.19 7.87 -10.06
N MET A 213 9.17 8.68 -9.75
CA MET A 213 9.16 9.49 -8.53
C MET A 213 9.26 8.63 -7.27
N GLY A 214 8.59 7.47 -7.23
CA GLY A 214 8.72 6.55 -6.10
C GLY A 214 10.15 6.05 -5.88
N LEU A 215 10.88 5.74 -6.95
CA LEU A 215 12.29 5.33 -6.88
C LEU A 215 13.21 6.48 -6.45
N VAL A 216 12.99 7.67 -7.01
CA VAL A 216 13.78 8.87 -6.65
C VAL A 216 13.59 9.22 -5.17
N ALA A 217 12.39 9.01 -4.62
CA ALA A 217 12.09 9.26 -3.21
C ALA A 217 12.99 8.46 -2.26
N THR A 218 13.38 7.23 -2.63
CA THR A 218 14.26 6.38 -1.81
C THR A 218 15.66 6.98 -1.63
N PHE A 219 16.19 7.64 -2.67
CA PHE A 219 17.49 8.34 -2.57
C PHE A 219 17.37 9.68 -1.84
N ILE A 220 16.28 10.41 -2.10
CA ILE A 220 16.01 11.69 -1.45
C ILE A 220 15.78 11.51 0.05
N SER A 221 15.03 10.48 0.47
CA SER A 221 14.76 10.22 1.89
C SER A 221 16.04 9.98 2.68
N SER A 222 16.94 9.12 2.17
CA SER A 222 18.26 8.90 2.79
C SER A 222 19.08 10.18 2.90
N SER A 223 19.06 11.01 1.85
CA SER A 223 19.79 12.30 1.83
C SER A 223 19.18 13.32 2.81
N LEU A 224 17.85 13.34 2.92
CA LEU A 224 17.11 14.25 3.78
C LEU A 224 17.30 13.87 5.25
N VAL A 225 17.17 12.58 5.60
CA VAL A 225 17.42 12.07 6.95
C VAL A 225 18.83 12.42 7.42
N LYS A 226 19.86 12.26 6.56
CA LYS A 226 21.25 12.63 6.89
C LYS A 226 21.45 14.13 7.16
N ARG A 227 20.68 15.01 6.51
CA ARG A 227 20.86 16.47 6.61
C ARG A 227 20.05 17.12 7.72
N VAL A 228 18.77 16.75 7.83
CA VAL A 228 17.83 17.45 8.72
C VAL A 228 17.36 16.60 9.89
N GLY A 229 17.70 15.31 9.91
CA GLY A 229 17.21 14.36 10.89
C GLY A 229 15.95 13.62 10.46
N ILE A 230 15.66 12.50 11.13
CA ILE A 230 14.57 11.59 10.76
C ILE A 230 13.20 12.26 10.93
N LEU A 231 12.98 12.95 12.04
CA LEU A 231 11.69 13.56 12.34
C LEU A 231 11.37 14.74 11.41
N LYS A 232 12.35 15.62 11.17
CA LYS A 232 12.20 16.76 10.23
C LYS A 232 12.04 16.30 8.78
N ALA A 233 12.74 15.24 8.37
CA ALA A 233 12.60 14.66 7.05
C ALA A 233 11.16 14.16 6.81
N GLY A 234 10.56 13.50 7.81
CA GLY A 234 9.17 13.04 7.76
C GLY A 234 8.18 14.20 7.62
N ALA A 235 8.32 15.23 8.45
CA ALA A 235 7.46 16.42 8.38
C ALA A 235 7.58 17.15 7.02
N ALA A 236 8.79 17.31 6.51
CA ALA A 236 9.02 17.92 5.20
C ALA A 236 8.36 17.11 4.07
N GLY A 237 8.45 15.78 4.10
CA GLY A 237 7.78 14.90 3.14
C GLY A 237 6.26 15.06 3.15
N LEU A 238 5.63 15.11 4.33
CA LEU A 238 4.19 15.29 4.49
C LEU A 238 3.70 16.67 4.03
N ILE A 239 4.41 17.75 4.42
CA ILE A 239 4.07 19.12 3.99
C ILE A 239 4.22 19.25 2.47
N PHE A 240 5.28 18.69 1.91
CA PHE A 240 5.50 18.68 0.47
C PHE A 240 4.37 17.95 -0.26
N GLN A 241 3.95 16.77 0.23
CA GLN A 241 2.82 16.06 -0.33
C GLN A 241 1.51 16.86 -0.22
N ALA A 242 1.20 17.40 0.96
CA ALA A 242 -0.03 18.16 1.21
C ALA A 242 -0.13 19.41 0.32
N SER A 243 0.97 20.14 0.14
CA SER A 243 1.00 21.34 -0.71
C SER A 243 0.75 21.00 -2.18
N LEU A 244 1.41 19.96 -2.72
CA LEU A 244 1.22 19.54 -4.11
C LEU A 244 -0.19 19.02 -4.38
N LEU A 245 -0.77 18.25 -3.46
CA LEU A 245 -2.15 17.77 -3.61
C LEU A 245 -3.17 18.92 -3.47
N SER A 246 -2.87 19.95 -2.67
CA SER A 246 -3.69 21.16 -2.59
C SER A 246 -3.66 21.96 -3.90
N ILE A 247 -2.50 22.03 -4.56
CA ILE A 247 -2.39 22.61 -5.92
C ILE A 247 -3.23 21.79 -6.90
N ALA A 248 -3.12 20.46 -6.88
CA ALA A 248 -3.92 19.58 -7.74
C ALA A 248 -5.42 19.79 -7.52
N LEU A 249 -5.88 19.89 -6.27
CA LEU A 249 -7.28 20.17 -5.95
C LEU A 249 -7.73 21.54 -6.45
N THR A 250 -6.89 22.57 -6.32
CA THR A 250 -7.20 23.93 -6.79
C THR A 250 -7.34 23.96 -8.31
N VAL A 251 -6.41 23.31 -9.03
CA VAL A 251 -6.47 23.15 -10.49
C VAL A 251 -7.71 22.35 -10.90
N TYR A 252 -8.09 21.34 -10.11
CA TYR A 252 -9.31 20.57 -10.35
C TYR A 252 -10.56 21.43 -10.23
N TRP A 253 -10.68 22.20 -9.14
CA TRP A 253 -11.84 23.04 -8.85
C TRP A 253 -11.97 24.22 -9.81
N ALA A 254 -10.86 24.76 -10.32
CA ALA A 254 -10.88 25.83 -11.31
C ALA A 254 -11.63 25.46 -12.61
N GLY A 255 -12.04 24.20 -12.80
CA GLY A 255 -12.83 23.76 -13.95
C GLY A 255 -12.04 23.68 -15.25
N SER A 256 -10.79 24.15 -15.24
CA SER A 256 -9.94 24.24 -16.42
C SER A 256 -9.43 22.89 -16.92
N ILE A 257 -9.63 21.78 -16.20
CA ILE A 257 -9.11 20.44 -16.56
C ILE A 257 -9.50 19.97 -17.98
N SER A 258 -10.54 20.57 -18.58
CA SER A 258 -10.88 20.32 -19.99
C SER A 258 -9.79 20.76 -20.99
N GLN A 259 -8.86 21.62 -20.57
CA GLN A 259 -7.71 22.05 -21.38
C GLN A 259 -6.49 21.17 -21.09
N THR A 260 -5.64 20.96 -22.10
CA THR A 260 -4.44 20.10 -22.00
C THR A 260 -3.47 20.56 -20.91
N THR A 261 -3.20 21.87 -20.81
CA THR A 261 -2.24 22.44 -19.86
C THR A 261 -2.62 22.20 -18.38
N PRO A 262 -3.82 22.57 -17.90
CA PRO A 262 -4.23 22.31 -16.52
C PRO A 262 -4.40 20.83 -16.21
N LEU A 263 -4.79 19.98 -17.17
CA LEU A 263 -4.75 18.53 -16.99
C LEU A 263 -3.33 18.03 -16.71
N LEU A 264 -2.33 18.50 -17.47
CA LEU A 264 -0.94 18.14 -17.24
C LEU A 264 -0.42 18.66 -15.91
N ILE A 265 -0.79 19.88 -15.50
CA ILE A 265 -0.44 20.42 -14.18
C ILE A 265 -1.06 19.56 -13.06
N PHE A 266 -2.34 19.21 -13.18
CA PHE A 266 -3.03 18.34 -12.23
C PHE A 266 -2.32 16.99 -12.08
N LEU A 267 -2.01 16.33 -13.19
CA LEU A 267 -1.30 15.05 -13.21
C LEU A 267 0.14 15.16 -12.70
N ALA A 268 0.85 16.22 -13.07
CA ALA A 268 2.23 16.47 -12.62
C ALA A 268 2.28 16.74 -11.12
N SER A 269 1.36 17.52 -10.56
CA SER A 269 1.26 17.76 -9.12
C SER A 269 1.02 16.45 -8.36
N ILE A 270 0.14 15.57 -8.84
CA ILE A 270 -0.09 14.27 -8.23
C ILE A 270 1.16 13.38 -8.34
N ALA A 271 1.78 13.30 -9.51
CA ALA A 271 2.97 12.50 -9.72
C ALA A 271 4.13 12.97 -8.83
N LEU A 272 4.35 14.28 -8.72
CA LEU A 272 5.39 14.85 -7.87
C LEU A 272 5.09 14.65 -6.39
N SER A 273 3.82 14.63 -5.98
CA SER A 273 3.42 14.34 -4.59
C SER A 273 3.84 12.94 -4.13
N ARG A 274 4.09 12.00 -5.06
CA ARG A 274 4.62 10.67 -4.75
C ARG A 274 6.00 10.73 -4.12
N LEU A 275 6.81 11.74 -4.44
CA LEU A 275 8.08 11.95 -3.76
C LEU A 275 7.89 12.15 -2.26
N GLY A 276 6.96 13.02 -1.87
CA GLY A 276 6.65 13.30 -0.47
C GLY A 276 6.06 12.09 0.25
N HIS A 277 5.10 11.42 -0.39
CA HIS A 277 4.47 10.21 0.16
C HIS A 277 5.49 9.10 0.40
N MET A 278 6.29 8.76 -0.61
CA MET A 278 7.26 7.66 -0.53
C MET A 278 8.45 8.02 0.37
N SER A 279 8.84 9.29 0.42
CA SER A 279 9.84 9.75 1.38
C SER A 279 9.33 9.63 2.82
N TYR A 280 8.06 9.96 3.08
CA TYR A 280 7.46 9.75 4.40
C TYR A 280 7.33 8.27 4.72
N ASP A 281 6.95 7.41 3.79
CA ASP A 281 6.81 5.96 4.01
C ASP A 281 8.12 5.33 4.52
N VAL A 282 9.25 5.67 3.89
CA VAL A 282 10.59 5.23 4.34
C VAL A 282 10.92 5.78 5.72
N VAL A 283 10.63 7.05 5.99
CA VAL A 283 10.95 7.69 7.27
C VAL A 283 10.04 7.21 8.41
N GLY A 284 8.75 7.07 8.15
CA GLY A 284 7.72 6.65 9.11
C GLY A 284 7.95 5.21 9.56
N THR A 285 8.30 4.32 8.63
CA THR A 285 8.69 2.94 8.96
C THR A 285 9.94 2.92 9.84
N GLN A 286 10.97 3.73 9.53
CA GLN A 286 12.16 3.85 10.38
C GLN A 286 11.83 4.42 11.78
N ILE A 287 10.93 5.40 11.88
CA ILE A 287 10.49 5.97 13.17
C ILE A 287 9.80 4.90 14.02
N VAL A 288 8.87 4.13 13.44
CA VAL A 288 8.16 3.06 14.15
C VAL A 288 9.12 1.94 14.54
N GLN A 289 10.04 1.54 13.66
CA GLN A 289 11.07 0.54 13.96
C GLN A 289 12.02 0.96 15.09
N THR A 290 12.33 2.26 15.20
CA THR A 290 13.19 2.78 16.26
C THR A 290 12.45 2.91 17.59
N GLY A 291 11.17 3.30 17.56
CA GLY A 291 10.38 3.51 18.78
C GLY A 291 9.74 2.25 19.36
N VAL A 292 9.63 1.16 18.59
CA VAL A 292 8.95 -0.07 19.04
C VAL A 292 9.95 -1.15 19.44
N PRO A 293 9.83 -1.74 20.65
CA PRO A 293 10.66 -2.87 21.06
C PRO A 293 10.52 -4.07 20.12
N ALA A 294 11.63 -4.75 19.81
CA ALA A 294 11.65 -5.90 18.90
C ALA A 294 10.67 -7.03 19.30
N SER A 295 10.41 -7.22 20.60
CA SER A 295 9.45 -8.22 21.10
C SER A 295 7.99 -7.92 20.73
N LYS A 296 7.67 -6.65 20.43
CA LYS A 296 6.31 -6.18 20.08
C LYS A 296 6.20 -5.71 18.62
N ALA A 297 7.31 -5.59 17.90
CA ALA A 297 7.36 -5.05 16.54
C ALA A 297 6.37 -5.72 15.57
N ASN A 298 6.28 -7.05 15.58
CA ASN A 298 5.36 -7.78 14.71
C ASN A 298 3.88 -7.50 15.04
N LEU A 299 3.53 -7.41 16.33
CA LEU A 299 2.17 -7.10 16.77
C LEU A 299 1.76 -5.68 16.33
N ILE A 300 2.64 -4.71 16.53
CA ILE A 300 2.36 -3.29 16.27
C ILE A 300 2.34 -3.01 14.78
N GLY A 301 3.30 -3.53 14.02
CA GLY A 301 3.30 -3.45 12.56
C GLY A 301 2.08 -4.12 11.94
N GLY A 302 1.68 -5.29 12.46
CA GLY A 302 0.45 -5.97 12.02
C GLY A 302 -0.82 -5.15 12.29
N MET A 303 -0.90 -4.46 13.43
CA MET A 303 -2.02 -3.55 13.74
C MET A 303 -2.03 -2.32 12.82
N GLU A 304 -0.87 -1.69 12.60
CA GLU A 304 -0.75 -0.55 11.68
C GLU A 304 -1.25 -0.90 10.27
N VAL A 305 -0.74 -1.99 9.69
CA VAL A 305 -1.14 -2.46 8.36
C VAL A 305 -2.64 -2.79 8.30
N SER A 306 -3.20 -3.36 9.37
CA SER A 306 -4.62 -3.68 9.45
C SER A 306 -5.49 -2.42 9.47
N ILE A 307 -5.10 -1.40 10.25
CA ILE A 307 -5.82 -0.12 10.34
C ILE A 307 -5.69 0.66 9.02
N ALA A 308 -4.50 0.66 8.41
CA ALA A 308 -4.26 1.24 7.09
C ALA A 308 -5.13 0.60 6.01
N SER A 309 -5.21 -0.73 5.98
CA SER A 309 -6.06 -1.47 5.03
C SER A 309 -7.55 -1.18 5.26
N LEU A 310 -7.97 -1.03 6.52
CA LEU A 310 -9.34 -0.64 6.87
C LEU A 310 -9.65 0.78 6.37
N ALA A 311 -8.72 1.72 6.53
CA ALA A 311 -8.86 3.08 6.01
C ALA A 311 -9.01 3.10 4.48
N GLU A 312 -8.17 2.34 3.76
CA GLU A 312 -8.28 2.19 2.30
C GLU A 312 -9.65 1.62 1.92
N LEU A 313 -10.13 0.59 2.62
CA LEU A 313 -11.44 -0.03 2.38
C LEU A 313 -12.59 0.97 2.59
N VAL A 314 -12.55 1.77 3.65
CA VAL A 314 -13.55 2.83 3.90
C VAL A 314 -13.55 3.84 2.75
N MET A 315 -12.37 4.27 2.29
CA MET A 315 -12.27 5.18 1.15
C MET A 315 -12.86 4.56 -0.13
N LEU A 316 -12.50 3.31 -0.42
CA LEU A 316 -13.05 2.58 -1.58
C LEU A 316 -14.57 2.41 -1.48
N ALA A 317 -15.11 2.15 -0.28
CA ALA A 317 -16.55 2.10 -0.05
C ALA A 317 -17.21 3.47 -0.32
N MET A 318 -16.60 4.57 0.15
CA MET A 318 -17.07 5.92 -0.16
C MET A 318 -17.04 6.22 -1.65
N ALA A 319 -16.05 5.71 -2.40
CA ALA A 319 -15.99 5.83 -3.85
C ALA A 319 -17.13 5.08 -4.56
N ILE A 320 -17.49 3.89 -4.06
CA ILE A 320 -18.61 3.11 -4.59
C ILE A 320 -19.94 3.84 -4.31
N ILE A 321 -20.11 4.42 -3.12
CA ILE A 321 -21.32 5.18 -2.76
C ILE A 321 -21.43 6.44 -3.61
N ALA A 322 -20.32 7.15 -3.80
CA ALA A 322 -20.20 8.33 -4.65
C ALA A 322 -20.15 7.98 -6.14
N ASN A 323 -20.96 7.01 -6.59
CA ASN A 323 -21.00 6.29 -7.87
C ASN A 323 -20.98 7.14 -9.16
N ASP A 324 -20.90 8.47 -9.07
CA ASP A 324 -20.88 9.39 -10.19
C ASP A 324 -19.63 10.30 -10.14
N VAL A 325 -19.06 10.57 -11.32
CA VAL A 325 -17.88 11.43 -11.52
C VAL A 325 -18.12 12.85 -11.04
N SER A 326 -19.38 13.29 -11.00
CA SER A 326 -19.82 14.55 -10.39
C SER A 326 -19.41 14.70 -8.92
N HIS A 327 -19.33 13.58 -8.18
CA HIS A 327 -18.94 13.55 -6.76
C HIS A 327 -17.44 13.31 -6.56
N PHE A 328 -16.65 13.17 -7.63
CA PHE A 328 -15.19 13.00 -7.51
C PHE A 328 -14.54 14.18 -6.76
N GLY A 329 -15.07 15.40 -6.91
CA GLY A 329 -14.60 16.57 -6.16
C GLY A 329 -14.68 16.37 -4.64
N PHE A 330 -15.74 15.73 -4.14
CA PHE A 330 -15.87 15.41 -2.71
C PHE A 330 -14.81 14.41 -2.26
N LEU A 331 -14.58 13.35 -3.04
CA LEU A 331 -13.52 12.39 -2.77
C LEU A 331 -12.12 13.02 -2.79
N ALA A 332 -11.92 13.99 -3.70
CA ALA A 332 -10.68 14.72 -3.81
C ALA A 332 -10.43 15.62 -2.59
N ILE A 333 -11.46 16.36 -2.15
CA ILE A 333 -11.40 17.17 -0.93
C ILE A 333 -11.12 16.29 0.29
N LEU A 334 -11.83 15.16 0.42
CA LEU A 334 -11.62 14.22 1.52
C LEU A 334 -10.17 13.71 1.55
N SER A 335 -9.62 13.34 0.40
CA SER A 335 -8.24 12.88 0.27
C SER A 335 -7.22 13.97 0.66
N VAL A 336 -7.37 15.20 0.15
CA VAL A 336 -6.48 16.32 0.50
C VAL A 336 -6.59 16.68 1.97
N SER A 337 -7.80 16.69 2.53
CA SER A 337 -8.03 16.98 3.95
C SER A 337 -7.37 15.93 4.85
N SER A 338 -7.37 14.66 4.43
CA SER A 338 -6.70 13.59 5.16
C SER A 338 -5.18 13.76 5.16
N VAL A 339 -4.58 14.08 4.01
CA VAL A 339 -3.12 14.33 3.91
C VAL A 339 -2.71 15.58 4.70
N ALA A 340 -3.51 16.65 4.63
CA ALA A 340 -3.29 17.86 5.43
C ALA A 340 -3.42 17.57 6.93
N GLY A 341 -4.39 16.74 7.34
CA GLY A 341 -4.55 16.26 8.71
C GLY A 341 -3.35 15.43 9.19
N ALA A 342 -2.81 14.55 8.34
CA ALA A 342 -1.60 13.79 8.60
C ALA A 342 -0.39 14.72 8.85
N ALA A 343 -0.18 15.69 7.95
CA ALA A 343 0.89 16.68 8.08
C ALA A 343 0.74 17.51 9.36
N TRP A 344 -0.47 18.01 9.64
CA TRP A 344 -0.74 18.81 10.84
C TRP A 344 -0.50 18.01 12.12
N MET A 345 -1.02 16.78 12.20
CA MET A 345 -0.84 15.90 13.37
C MET A 345 0.64 15.59 13.60
N PHE A 346 1.37 15.26 12.54
CA PHE A 346 2.80 14.95 12.63
C PHE A 346 3.63 16.19 13.01
N CYS A 347 3.34 17.36 12.46
CA CYS A 347 4.01 18.61 12.84
C CYS A 347 3.68 19.04 14.28
N ARG A 348 2.44 18.83 14.74
CA ARG A 348 2.05 19.09 16.13
C ARG A 348 2.81 18.18 17.10
N TRP A 349 3.00 16.93 16.71
CA TRP A 349 3.81 15.96 17.45
C TRP A 349 5.29 16.36 17.47
N LEU A 350 5.83 16.83 16.33
CA LEU A 350 7.20 17.34 16.23
C LEU A 350 7.46 18.58 17.11
N THR A 351 6.47 19.47 17.24
CA THR A 351 6.59 20.73 18.00
C THR A 351 6.39 20.55 19.50
N ASN A 352 5.72 19.48 19.95
CA ASN A 352 5.52 19.15 21.36
C ASN A 352 6.17 17.80 21.72
N PRO A 353 7.51 17.74 21.77
CA PRO A 353 8.23 16.50 22.03
C PRO A 353 8.07 16.06 23.49
N THR A 354 7.74 14.79 23.69
CA THR A 354 7.69 14.12 25.00
C THR A 354 9.10 13.70 25.42
N ASP A 355 9.37 13.58 26.73
CA ASP A 355 10.70 13.23 27.24
C ASP A 355 11.23 11.89 26.71
N GLU A 356 10.37 10.87 26.62
CA GLU A 356 10.72 9.56 26.02
C GLU A 356 11.15 9.68 24.54
N GLN A 357 10.58 10.64 23.82
CA GLN A 357 10.94 10.87 22.41
C GLN A 357 12.26 11.59 22.27
N ARG A 358 12.58 12.50 23.20
CA ARG A 358 13.89 13.13 23.25
C ARG A 358 14.95 12.07 23.50
N GLU A 359 14.69 11.12 24.41
CA GLU A 359 15.59 10.01 24.71
C GLU A 359 15.79 9.07 23.50
N LEU A 360 14.70 8.65 22.85
CA LEU A 360 14.74 7.76 21.67
C LEU A 360 15.42 8.37 20.44
N PHE A 361 15.34 9.69 20.26
CA PHE A 361 15.87 10.40 19.09
C PHE A 361 17.01 11.39 19.46
N MET A 362 17.77 11.15 20.53
CA MET A 362 18.86 12.06 20.97
C MET A 362 19.95 12.33 19.92
N VAL A 363 20.12 11.42 18.96
CA VAL A 363 21.10 11.53 17.87
C VAL A 363 20.59 12.46 16.75
N ASP A 364 19.30 12.82 16.77
CA ASP A 364 18.73 13.68 15.74
C ASP A 364 19.25 15.13 15.91
N PRO A 365 19.71 15.81 14.84
CA PRO A 365 20.29 17.17 14.91
C PRO A 365 19.35 18.21 15.54
N LEU A 366 18.05 17.89 15.58
CA LEU A 366 16.98 18.70 16.16
C LEU A 366 17.13 18.87 17.69
N TYR A 367 17.53 17.82 18.39
CA TYR A 367 17.66 17.83 19.86
C TYR A 367 19.08 18.18 20.32
N GLN A 368 20.09 18.01 19.47
CA GLN A 368 21.46 18.46 19.72
C GLN A 368 21.56 19.99 19.87
N VAL A 369 20.78 20.76 19.09
CA VAL A 369 20.79 22.24 19.12
C VAL A 369 20.04 22.81 20.34
N GLN A 370 19.19 22.01 20.97
CA GLN A 370 18.37 22.42 22.12
C GLN A 370 18.96 21.99 23.48
N ALA A 371 20.07 21.24 23.44
CA ALA A 371 20.81 20.76 24.60
C ALA A 371 22.08 21.60 24.90
N ILE A 372 22.28 22.70 24.18
CA ILE A 372 23.29 23.75 24.41
C ILE A 372 22.54 25.04 24.71
#